data_AF-A0AAW1MYM3-F1
#
_entry.id   AF-A0AAW1MYM3-F1
#
_cell.length_a   1.000
_cell.length_b   1.000
_cell.length_c   1.000
_cell.angle_alpha   90.00
_cell.angle_beta   90.00
_cell.angle_gamma   90.00
#
_symmetry.space_group_name_H-M   'P 1'
#
loop_
_entity.id
_entity.type
_entity.pdbx_description
1 polymer ?
#
loop_
_entity_poly.entity_id
_entity_poly.type
_entity_poly.pdbx_seq_one_letter_code
_entity_poly.pdbx_strand_id
1 'polypeptide(L)'
;MNAKFEKMKALTNTTEFNSADPILTKGIWLGNSLVNRMMQSNDGPLWQMLEELWVELLLYVAPSDNVAAHIRHLANGGEFITHLWALLTHAGFLKRECTT
;
A
#
# COMPACT_ATOMS: atom_id res chain seq x y z
N MET A 1 8.96 -5.03 -26.43
CA MET A 1 8.72 -4.05 -25.33
C MET A 1 7.26 -4.10 -24.93
N ASN A 2 6.96 -4.07 -23.62
CA ASN A 2 5.62 -4.27 -23.08
C ASN A 2 4.80 -2.98 -23.20
N ALA A 3 3.74 -2.96 -24.03
CA ALA A 3 2.91 -1.79 -24.28
C ALA A 3 2.31 -1.18 -22.99
N LYS A 4 2.10 -2.01 -21.96
CA LYS A 4 1.63 -1.55 -20.65
C LYS A 4 2.67 -0.70 -19.92
N PHE A 5 3.95 -1.04 -20.09
CA PHE A 5 5.07 -0.31 -19.49
C PHE A 5 5.25 1.08 -20.14
N GLU A 6 5.13 1.16 -21.45
CA GLU A 6 5.21 2.45 -22.16
C GLU A 6 4.02 3.36 -21.82
N LYS A 7 2.81 2.79 -21.71
CA LYS A 7 1.63 3.54 -21.25
C LYS A 7 1.79 4.03 -19.82
N MET A 8 2.43 3.24 -18.95
CA MET A 8 2.73 3.65 -17.58
C MET A 8 3.73 4.80 -17.57
N LYS A 9 4.85 4.70 -18.28
CA LYS A 9 5.83 5.81 -18.43
C LYS A 9 5.22 7.09 -19.00
N ALA A 10 4.27 6.99 -19.94
CA ALA A 10 3.59 8.16 -20.47
C ALA A 10 2.74 8.86 -19.40
N LEU A 11 2.12 8.12 -18.47
CA LEU A 11 1.36 8.69 -17.35
C LEU A 11 2.26 9.33 -16.29
N THR A 12 3.49 8.84 -16.11
CA THR A 12 4.42 9.36 -15.09
C THR A 12 5.05 10.70 -15.45
N ASN A 13 5.14 11.00 -16.75
CA ASN A 13 5.74 12.23 -17.27
C ASN A 13 4.76 13.41 -17.32
N THR A 14 3.47 13.15 -17.11
CA THR A 14 2.44 14.18 -17.08
C THR A 14 2.39 14.79 -15.69
N THR A 15 3.04 15.94 -15.51
CA THR A 15 3.03 16.74 -14.27
C THR A 15 1.64 17.30 -13.93
N GLU A 16 0.66 17.16 -14.83
CA GLU A 16 -0.74 17.46 -14.60
C GLU A 16 -1.57 16.18 -14.61
N PHE A 17 -1.70 15.55 -13.43
CA PHE A 17 -2.70 14.51 -13.22
C PHE A 17 -4.08 15.17 -13.07
N ASN A 18 -4.63 15.67 -14.17
CA ASN A 18 -6.05 16.03 -14.29
C ASN A 18 -6.91 14.77 -14.42
N SER A 19 -6.70 13.78 -13.54
CA SER A 19 -7.56 12.60 -13.45
C SER A 19 -8.59 12.82 -12.34
N ALA A 20 -9.85 12.49 -12.63
CA ALA A 20 -10.97 12.67 -11.72
C ALA A 20 -10.85 11.84 -10.41
N ASP A 21 -9.85 10.96 -10.28
CA ASP A 21 -9.62 10.12 -9.11
C ASP A 21 -8.34 10.54 -8.34
N PRO A 22 -8.50 11.23 -7.19
CA PRO A 22 -7.37 11.69 -6.38
C PRO A 22 -6.60 10.54 -5.72
N ILE A 23 -7.21 9.37 -5.52
CA ILE A 23 -6.54 8.20 -4.90
C ILE A 23 -5.59 7.57 -5.91
N LEU A 24 -6.07 7.34 -7.15
CA LEU A 24 -5.25 6.80 -8.23
C LEU A 24 -4.04 7.71 -8.51
N THR A 25 -4.26 9.03 -8.53
CA THR A 25 -3.20 10.03 -8.74
C THR A 25 -2.12 9.94 -7.66
N LYS A 26 -2.50 9.88 -6.37
CA LYS A 26 -1.55 9.72 -5.26
C LYS A 26 -0.79 8.41 -5.36
N GLY A 27 -1.44 7.33 -5.78
CA GLY A 27 -0.80 6.03 -6.00
C GLY A 27 0.28 6.07 -7.07
N ILE A 28 0.00 6.70 -8.22
CA ILE A 28 0.96 6.85 -9.31
C ILE A 28 2.16 7.71 -8.87
N TRP A 29 1.89 8.83 -8.19
CA TRP A 29 2.95 9.70 -7.66
C TRP A 29 3.86 8.96 -6.66
N LEU A 30 3.27 8.20 -5.74
CA LEU A 30 4.02 7.39 -4.78
C LEU A 30 4.89 6.35 -5.49
N GLY A 31 4.33 5.60 -6.44
CA GLY A 31 5.05 4.61 -7.22
C GLY A 31 6.28 5.19 -7.94
N ASN A 32 6.14 6.37 -8.56
CA ASN A 32 7.27 7.05 -9.20
C ASN A 32 8.32 7.52 -8.21
N SER A 33 7.88 8.04 -7.06
CA SER A 33 8.78 8.52 -6.03
C SER A 33 9.65 7.38 -5.47
N LEU A 34 9.06 6.19 -5.33
CA LEU A 34 9.79 4.97 -4.95
C LEU A 34 10.82 4.60 -6.02
N VAL A 35 10.41 4.50 -7.29
CA VAL A 35 11.32 4.15 -8.40
C VAL A 35 12.48 5.14 -8.53
N ASN A 36 12.20 6.44 -8.43
CA ASN A 36 13.23 7.48 -8.50
C ASN A 36 14.21 7.39 -7.34
N ARG A 37 13.73 7.11 -6.12
CA ARG A 37 14.60 6.90 -4.96
C ARG A 37 15.45 5.65 -5.12
N MET A 38 14.89 4.57 -5.66
CA MET A 38 15.61 3.32 -5.95
C MET A 38 16.71 3.52 -7.00
N MET A 39 16.50 4.38 -7.99
CA MET A 39 17.52 4.71 -9.00
C MET A 39 18.65 5.60 -8.44
N GLN A 40 18.44 6.27 -7.31
CA GLN A 40 19.42 7.17 -6.69
C GLN A 40 20.26 6.51 -5.58
N SER A 41 19.80 5.39 -5.01
CA SER A 41 20.57 4.62 -4.02
C SER A 41 21.58 3.70 -4.73
N ASN A 42 22.88 4.01 -4.62
CA ASN A 42 23.96 3.13 -5.10
C ASN A 42 24.25 1.93 -4.18
N ASP A 43 23.74 1.94 -2.94
CA ASP A 43 24.04 0.94 -1.91
C ASP A 43 22.76 0.43 -1.24
N GLY A 44 22.34 -0.80 -1.56
CA GLY A 44 21.27 -1.52 -0.84
C GLY A 44 20.21 -2.13 -1.76
N PRO A 45 19.83 -3.41 -1.58
CA PRO A 45 18.92 -4.09 -2.49
C PRO A 45 17.53 -3.49 -2.34
N LEU A 46 16.95 -3.03 -3.46
CA LEU A 46 15.54 -2.70 -3.70
C LEU A 46 14.52 -3.37 -2.75
N TRP A 47 14.78 -4.64 -2.45
CA TRP A 47 14.00 -5.49 -1.57
C TRP A 47 13.88 -5.00 -0.12
N GLN A 48 14.91 -4.35 0.43
CA GLN A 48 14.87 -3.84 1.80
C GLN A 48 13.86 -2.68 1.94
N MET A 49 13.91 -1.72 1.00
CA MET A 49 12.94 -0.62 0.98
C MET A 49 11.52 -1.12 0.70
N LEU A 50 11.40 -2.12 -0.18
CA LEU A 50 10.11 -2.72 -0.50
C LEU A 50 9.54 -3.51 0.68
N GLU A 51 10.39 -4.21 1.44
CA GLU A 51 10.02 -4.92 2.68
C GLU A 51 9.44 -3.96 3.71
N GLU A 52 10.14 -2.86 4.02
CA GLU A 52 9.66 -1.84 4.97
C GLU A 52 8.29 -1.28 4.54
N LEU A 53 8.14 -0.95 3.26
CA LEU A 53 6.89 -0.44 2.72
C LEU A 53 5.74 -1.47 2.79
N TRP A 54 6.01 -2.74 2.47
CA TRP A 54 4.98 -3.79 2.56
C TRP A 54 4.56 -4.01 4.00
N VAL A 55 5.50 -4.06 4.95
CA VAL A 55 5.18 -4.24 6.37
C VAL A 55 4.32 -3.09 6.88
N GLU A 56 4.69 -1.84 6.59
CA GLU A 56 3.91 -0.66 6.97
C GLU A 56 2.52 -0.65 6.33
N LEU A 57 2.41 -0.97 5.05
CA LEU A 57 1.14 -1.02 4.34
C LEU A 57 0.21 -2.10 4.92
N LEU A 58 0.74 -3.29 5.19
CA LEU A 58 0.00 -4.39 5.80
C LEU A 58 -0.49 -4.03 7.19
N LEU A 59 0.37 -3.43 8.01
CA LEU A 59 0.02 -2.95 9.35
C LEU A 59 -0.97 -1.78 9.33
N TYR A 60 -0.96 -0.96 8.27
CA TYR A 60 -1.90 0.15 8.10
C TYR A 60 -3.29 -0.33 7.66
N VAL A 61 -3.34 -1.28 6.74
CA VAL A 61 -4.60 -1.82 6.16
C VAL A 61 -5.27 -2.81 7.11
N ALA A 62 -4.49 -3.57 7.89
CA ALA A 62 -5.03 -4.62 8.74
C ALA A 62 -6.03 -4.11 9.81
N PRO A 63 -5.76 -3.04 10.57
CA PRO A 63 -6.76 -2.36 11.37
C PRO A 63 -7.77 -1.68 10.44
N SER A 64 -8.82 -2.39 10.06
CA SER A 64 -9.94 -1.84 9.28
C SER A 64 -11.18 -1.85 10.15
N ASP A 65 -11.94 -0.76 10.09
CA ASP A 65 -13.16 -0.57 10.89
C ASP A 65 -14.28 -1.53 10.43
N ASN A 66 -14.10 -2.21 9.29
CA ASN A 66 -15.01 -3.22 8.78
C ASN A 66 -14.73 -4.61 9.36
N VAL A 67 -14.80 -4.69 10.69
CA VAL A 67 -14.64 -5.92 11.48
C VAL A 67 -15.55 -7.05 10.98
N ALA A 68 -16.78 -6.72 10.53
CA ALA A 68 -17.73 -7.70 10.01
C ALA A 68 -17.28 -8.37 8.70
N ALA A 69 -16.61 -7.63 7.80
CA ALA A 69 -16.05 -8.20 6.57
C ALA A 69 -14.87 -9.13 6.87
N HIS A 70 -14.02 -8.76 7.83
CA HIS A 70 -12.88 -9.59 8.26
C HIS A 70 -13.35 -10.89 8.93
N ILE A 71 -14.33 -10.84 9.84
CA ILE A 71 -14.90 -12.04 10.49
C ILE A 71 -15.49 -13.02 9.47
N ARG A 72 -16.18 -12.53 8.44
CA ARG A 72 -16.75 -13.37 7.38
C ARG A 72 -15.68 -14.09 6.55
N HIS A 73 -14.56 -13.42 6.25
CA HIS A 73 -13.46 -14.05 5.52
C HIS A 73 -12.68 -15.04 6.37
N LEU A 74 -12.56 -14.82 7.69
CA LEU A 74 -11.91 -15.75 8.61
C LEU A 74 -12.57 -17.14 8.60
N ALA A 75 -13.91 -17.18 8.55
CA ALA A 75 -14.70 -18.42 8.53
C ALA A 75 -14.50 -19.26 7.24
N ASN A 76 -13.99 -18.67 6.16
CA ASN A 76 -13.86 -19.29 4.85
C ASN A 76 -12.40 -19.67 4.48
N GLY A 77 -11.46 -19.65 5.44
CA GLY A 77 -10.05 -19.92 5.19
C GLY A 77 -9.25 -18.65 4.92
N GLY A 78 -9.25 -17.75 5.92
CA GLY A 78 -9.00 -16.31 5.82
C GLY A 78 -7.77 -15.84 5.04
N GLU A 79 -7.98 -14.73 4.33
CA GLU A 79 -6.93 -13.91 3.72
C GLU A 79 -5.88 -13.52 4.78
N PHE A 80 -4.60 -13.45 4.38
CA PHE A 80 -3.46 -13.11 5.24
C PHE A 80 -3.70 -11.87 6.12
N ILE A 81 -4.37 -10.85 5.58
CA ILE A 81 -4.76 -9.62 6.31
C ILE A 81 -5.64 -9.90 7.53
N THR A 82 -6.51 -10.90 7.46
CA THR A 82 -7.43 -11.25 8.56
C THR A 82 -6.68 -11.80 9.77
N HIS A 83 -5.62 -12.56 9.53
CA HIS A 83 -4.74 -13.05 10.60
C HIS A 83 -3.95 -11.90 11.23
N LEU A 84 -3.43 -10.98 10.41
CA LEU A 84 -2.75 -9.78 10.89
C LEU A 84 -3.68 -8.89 11.71
N TRP A 85 -4.93 -8.71 11.27
CA TRP A 85 -5.96 -7.99 12.02
C TRP A 85 -6.22 -8.65 13.38
N ALA A 86 -6.39 -9.97 13.44
CA ALA A 86 -6.64 -10.68 14.71
C ALA A 86 -5.47 -10.53 15.70
N LEU A 87 -4.23 -10.59 15.21
CA LEU A 87 -3.02 -10.38 16.02
C LEU A 87 -2.93 -8.93 16.54
N LEU A 88 -3.17 -7.94 15.68
CA LEU A 88 -3.14 -6.53 16.06
C LEU A 88 -4.27 -6.18 17.05
N THR A 89 -5.45 -6.80 16.87
CA THR A 89 -6.57 -6.71 17.80
C THR A 89 -6.21 -7.25 19.17
N HIS A 90 -5.65 -8.45 19.21
CA HIS A 90 -5.22 -9.08 20.46
C HIS A 90 -4.11 -8.26 21.16
N ALA A 91 -3.21 -7.66 20.40
CA ALA A 91 -2.13 -6.83 20.93
C ALA A 91 -2.57 -5.39 21.29
N GLY A 92 -3.84 -5.02 21.09
CA GLY A 92 -4.39 -3.72 21.49
C GLY A 92 -4.09 -2.57 20.53
N PHE A 93 -3.64 -2.82 19.30
CA PHE A 93 -3.23 -1.80 18.32
C PHE A 93 -4.38 -1.25 17.46
N LEU A 94 -5.65 -1.53 17.78
CA LEU A 94 -6.79 -1.10 16.95
C LEU A 94 -7.16 0.38 17.05
N LYS A 95 -6.58 1.12 18.00
CA LYS A 95 -7.00 2.49 18.24
C LYS A 95 -6.20 3.44 17.34
N ARG A 96 -6.75 3.74 16.15
CA ARG A 96 -6.38 4.99 15.46
C ARG A 96 -6.99 6.13 16.26
N GLU A 97 -6.15 6.91 16.94
CA GLU A 97 -6.56 8.19 17.53
C GLU A 97 -7.04 9.07 16.37
N CYS A 98 -8.36 9.24 16.25
CA CYS A 98 -8.96 10.19 15.32
C CYS A 98 -8.60 11.59 15.83
N THR A 99 -7.59 12.23 15.25
CA THR A 99 -7.31 13.63 15.53
C THR A 99 -8.50 14.45 15.02
N THR A 100 -9.23 15.04 15.96
CA THR A 100 -10.41 15.90 15.75
C THR A 100 -10.03 17.29 15.29
#